data_AF-A0A1B4XYS8-F1
#
_entry.id   AF-A0A1B4XYS8-F1
#
_cell.length_a   1.000
_cell.length_b   1.000
_cell.length_c   1.000
_cell.angle_alpha   90.00
_cell.angle_beta   90.00
_cell.angle_gamma   90.00
#
_symmetry.space_group_name_H-M   'P 1'
#
loop_
_entity.id
_entity.type
_entity.pdbx_description
1 polymer ?
#
loop_
_entity_poly.entity_id
_entity_poly.type
_entity_poly.pdbx_seq_one_letter_code
_entity_poly.pdbx_strand_id
1 'polypeptide(L)'
;MVADLGEPNRPLSGGRVWTWKWPETLSARGWQWCRVYHLSAHTPDAITHRAFGPLHRLDHHTPPAAHPAICPEGRSVLYVAGTLATALGEVFGDLGEAAVCPRFRVGLLRPRTEIVVLDLRSEGAAMRIGALPSLATGAYPRVRTQAWARAIYEDQPARRPVHGVYYHAAHSNGRALALWDTDGAVDHVRTRARQRQVFALADAAIWPRVLVAAAELATTAARVDSCPLCDISAT
;
A
#
# COMPACT_ATOMS: atom_id res chain seq x y z
N MET A 1 2.74 -23.89 -10.21
CA MET A 1 2.76 -22.89 -11.30
C MET A 1 1.47 -22.09 -11.20
N VAL A 2 1.53 -20.78 -10.99
CA VAL A 2 0.31 -19.95 -10.89
C VAL A 2 -0.17 -19.71 -12.32
N ALA A 3 -1.47 -19.88 -12.59
CA ALA A 3 -2.03 -19.60 -13.92
C ALA A 3 -1.78 -18.14 -14.31
N ASP A 4 -1.44 -17.90 -15.58
CA ASP A 4 -1.18 -16.56 -16.09
C ASP A 4 -2.39 -15.63 -15.90
N LEU A 5 -2.14 -14.44 -15.38
CA LEU A 5 -3.14 -13.39 -15.27
C LEU A 5 -3.33 -12.77 -16.66
N GLY A 6 -4.45 -13.09 -17.31
CA GLY A 6 -4.87 -12.47 -18.57
C GLY A 6 -5.22 -10.98 -18.40
N GLU A 7 -5.49 -10.32 -19.53
CA GLU A 7 -6.08 -8.97 -19.53
C GLU A 7 -7.47 -8.97 -18.90
N PRO A 8 -7.91 -7.84 -18.29
CA PRO A 8 -9.28 -7.70 -17.84
C PRO A 8 -10.25 -7.74 -19.03
N ASN A 9 -11.30 -8.56 -18.92
CA ASN A 9 -12.41 -8.53 -19.87
C ASN A 9 -13.38 -7.42 -19.47
N ARG A 10 -13.35 -6.30 -20.20
CA ARG A 10 -14.07 -5.06 -19.85
C ARG A 10 -15.43 -4.95 -20.57
N PRO A 11 -16.43 -4.25 -19.99
CA PRO A 11 -16.37 -3.58 -18.69
C PRO A 11 -16.43 -4.58 -17.53
N LEU A 12 -15.65 -4.31 -16.48
CA LEU A 12 -15.72 -5.10 -15.25
C LEU A 12 -17.08 -4.89 -14.55
N SER A 13 -17.62 -5.94 -13.94
CA SER A 13 -18.86 -5.86 -13.15
C SER A 13 -18.85 -6.88 -12.02
N GLY A 14 -19.85 -6.82 -11.12
CA GLY A 14 -20.00 -7.80 -10.06
C GLY A 14 -19.04 -7.65 -8.87
N GLY A 15 -18.31 -6.54 -8.79
CA GLY A 15 -17.36 -6.26 -7.71
C GLY A 15 -18.01 -6.24 -6.33
N ARG A 16 -17.31 -6.80 -5.33
CA ARG A 16 -17.66 -6.66 -3.91
C ARG A 16 -16.88 -5.50 -3.31
N VAL A 17 -17.50 -4.72 -2.43
CA VAL A 17 -16.83 -3.63 -1.73
C VAL A 17 -16.43 -4.03 -0.31
N TRP A 18 -15.33 -3.45 0.15
CA TRP A 18 -14.96 -3.33 1.55
C TRP A 18 -14.86 -1.85 1.90
N THR A 19 -15.14 -1.48 3.15
CA THR A 19 -15.13 -0.08 3.58
C THR A 19 -14.12 0.11 4.70
N TRP A 20 -13.12 0.95 4.44
CA TRP A 20 -12.18 1.39 5.46
C TRP A 20 -12.85 2.44 6.33
N LYS A 21 -13.14 2.05 7.57
CA LYS A 21 -13.66 2.92 8.61
C LYS A 21 -12.71 2.94 9.80
N TRP A 22 -12.56 4.12 10.39
CA TRP A 22 -11.85 4.25 11.66
C TRP A 22 -12.82 3.91 12.80
N PRO A 23 -12.48 2.96 13.70
CA PRO A 23 -13.37 2.66 14.82
C PRO A 23 -13.45 3.86 15.77
N GLU A 24 -14.65 4.13 16.30
CA GLU A 24 -14.88 5.19 17.29
C GLU A 24 -14.11 4.94 18.59
N THR A 25 -13.94 3.67 18.96
CA THR A 25 -13.07 3.24 20.05
C THR A 25 -11.84 2.54 19.50
N LEU A 26 -10.67 3.16 19.72
CA LEU A 26 -9.38 2.48 19.59
C LEU A 26 -9.30 1.43 20.72
N SER A 27 -10.00 0.30 20.54
CA SER A 27 -9.75 -0.89 21.36
C SER A 27 -8.28 -1.28 21.23
N ALA A 28 -7.75 -1.98 22.22
CA ALA A 28 -6.35 -2.39 22.46
C ALA A 28 -5.57 -3.08 21.30
N ARG A 29 -6.09 -3.03 20.08
CA ARG A 29 -5.45 -3.44 18.84
C ARG A 29 -4.28 -2.50 18.57
N GLY A 30 -3.07 -3.06 18.50
CA GLY A 30 -1.80 -2.35 18.35
C GLY A 30 -1.66 -1.54 17.04
N TRP A 31 -0.48 -1.58 16.43
CA TRP A 31 -0.19 -0.80 15.22
C TRP A 31 -1.06 -1.29 14.04
N GLN A 32 -2.05 -0.50 13.66
CA GLN A 32 -2.94 -0.79 12.53
C GLN A 32 -2.91 0.31 11.50
N TRP A 33 -3.02 -0.09 10.24
CA TRP A 33 -3.05 0.82 9.08
C TRP A 33 -1.88 1.79 9.09
N CYS A 34 -0.72 1.31 8.70
CA CYS A 34 0.50 2.09 8.70
C CYS A 34 1.17 2.07 7.32
N ARG A 35 2.01 3.07 7.09
CA ARG A 35 2.88 3.12 5.91
C ARG A 35 4.31 3.29 6.38
N VAL A 36 5.17 2.35 5.97
CA VAL A 36 6.61 2.54 5.99
C VAL A 36 6.99 3.24 4.69
N TYR A 37 7.81 4.29 4.78
CA TYR A 37 8.27 5.06 3.63
C TYR A 37 9.65 5.64 3.86
N HIS A 38 10.38 5.83 2.77
CA HIS A 38 11.62 6.59 2.77
C HIS A 38 11.30 8.05 2.45
N LEU A 39 11.82 8.99 3.25
CA LEU A 39 11.65 10.41 2.96
C LEU A 39 12.32 10.76 1.63
N SER A 40 11.55 11.33 0.70
CA SER A 40 12.03 11.83 -0.60
C SER A 40 11.16 13.00 -1.08
N ALA A 41 11.56 13.68 -2.15
CA ALA A 41 10.76 14.76 -2.73
C ALA A 41 9.34 14.30 -3.14
N HIS A 42 9.20 13.05 -3.59
CA HIS A 42 7.91 12.48 -4.01
C HIS A 42 7.12 11.84 -2.86
N THR A 43 7.72 11.64 -1.69
CA THR A 43 7.03 11.12 -0.49
C THR A 43 7.60 11.79 0.77
N PRO A 44 7.27 13.08 0.99
CA PRO A 44 7.72 13.81 2.17
C PRO A 44 6.95 13.43 3.44
N ASP A 45 5.75 12.86 3.30
CA ASP A 45 4.89 12.46 4.43
C ASP A 45 4.13 11.16 4.13
N ALA A 46 3.73 10.44 5.19
CA ALA A 46 3.04 9.15 5.13
C ALA A 46 1.72 9.21 4.38
N ILE A 47 1.01 10.34 4.44
CA ILE A 47 -0.28 10.56 3.77
C ILE A 47 -0.16 11.04 2.32
N THR A 48 1.07 11.24 1.82
CA THR A 48 1.29 11.73 0.45
C THR A 48 0.89 10.64 -0.56
N HIS A 49 -0.09 10.89 -1.41
CA HIS A 49 -0.33 10.01 -2.55
C HIS A 49 0.72 10.27 -3.63
N ARG A 50 1.31 9.19 -4.16
CA ARG A 50 2.32 9.30 -5.20
C ARG A 50 1.65 9.48 -6.57
N ALA A 51 1.91 10.61 -7.22
CA ALA A 51 1.45 10.90 -8.59
C ALA A 51 2.41 10.41 -9.69
N PHE A 52 3.68 10.18 -9.36
CA PHE A 52 4.68 9.64 -10.29
C PHE A 52 4.57 8.13 -10.39
N GLY A 53 4.25 7.56 -11.56
CA GLY A 53 4.06 6.12 -11.75
C GLY A 53 3.77 5.72 -13.19
N PRO A 54 3.40 4.45 -13.46
CA PRO A 54 3.18 3.38 -12.48
C PRO A 54 4.48 2.62 -12.12
N LEU A 55 4.69 2.34 -10.83
CA LEU A 55 5.83 1.62 -10.25
C LEU A 55 5.39 0.31 -9.55
N HIS A 56 4.25 0.35 -8.86
CA HIS A 56 3.77 -0.78 -8.05
C HIS A 56 2.59 -1.51 -8.70
N ARG A 57 2.30 -2.71 -8.19
CA ARG A 57 1.35 -3.67 -8.78
C ARG A 57 -0.06 -3.11 -8.98
N LEU A 58 -0.49 -2.19 -8.12
CA LEU A 58 -1.87 -1.69 -8.09
C LEU A 58 -1.91 -0.18 -8.39
N ASP A 59 -0.91 0.31 -9.12
CA ASP A 59 -0.91 1.67 -9.63
C ASP A 59 -1.89 1.77 -10.80
N HIS A 60 -2.86 2.69 -10.69
CA HIS A 60 -3.84 2.98 -11.74
C HIS A 60 -3.40 4.12 -12.67
N HIS A 61 -2.15 4.58 -12.56
CA HIS A 61 -1.59 5.61 -13.45
C HIS A 61 -1.62 5.18 -14.92
N THR A 62 -1.74 6.16 -15.82
CA THR A 62 -1.84 5.94 -17.27
C THR A 62 -0.51 5.91 -18.06
N PRO A 63 0.62 6.47 -17.58
CA PRO A 63 1.89 6.29 -18.27
C PRO A 63 2.26 4.79 -18.43
N PRO A 64 3.02 4.42 -19.47
CA PRO A 64 3.50 3.06 -19.64
C PRO A 64 4.40 2.64 -18.47
N ALA A 65 4.31 1.37 -18.02
CA ALA A 65 5.14 0.85 -16.93
C ALA A 65 6.65 0.93 -17.20
N ALA A 66 7.06 0.86 -18.47
CA ALA A 66 8.45 1.01 -18.88
C ALA A 66 8.97 2.47 -18.80
N HIS A 67 8.06 3.45 -18.78
CA HIS A 67 8.38 4.87 -18.73
C HIS A 67 7.50 5.58 -17.67
N PRO A 68 7.74 5.33 -16.37
CA PRO A 68 7.00 6.00 -15.31
C PRO A 68 7.16 7.52 -15.37
N ALA A 69 6.07 8.25 -15.16
CA ALA A 69 6.04 9.70 -15.20
C ALA A 69 4.98 10.25 -14.23
N ILE A 70 4.96 11.56 -14.01
CA ILE A 70 3.81 12.20 -13.36
C ILE A 70 2.58 11.93 -14.23
N CYS A 71 1.54 11.35 -13.64
CA CYS A 71 0.36 10.98 -14.40
C CYS A 71 -0.36 12.24 -14.93
N PRO A 72 -0.53 12.40 -16.25
CA PRO A 72 -1.13 13.60 -16.84
C PRO A 72 -2.59 13.80 -16.44
N GLU A 73 -3.29 12.71 -16.09
CA GLU A 73 -4.67 12.74 -15.58
C GLU A 73 -4.76 13.07 -14.08
N GLY A 74 -3.64 13.34 -13.40
CA GLY A 74 -3.63 13.68 -11.98
C GLY A 74 -3.84 12.48 -11.04
N ARG A 75 -3.86 11.24 -11.55
CA ARG A 75 -4.03 10.02 -10.75
C ARG A 75 -2.92 9.87 -9.70
N SER A 76 -3.26 9.46 -8.49
CA SER A 76 -2.37 9.35 -7.33
C SER A 76 -2.69 8.11 -6.48
N VAL A 77 -1.65 7.44 -5.94
CA VAL A 77 -1.83 6.21 -5.15
C VAL A 77 -1.16 6.29 -3.78
N LEU A 78 -1.84 5.75 -2.77
CA LEU A 78 -1.33 5.57 -1.41
C LEU A 78 -1.46 4.10 -0.97
N TYR A 79 -0.33 3.50 -0.61
CA TYR A 79 -0.31 2.15 -0.05
C TYR A 79 -0.34 2.20 1.48
N VAL A 80 -1.23 1.40 2.07
CA VAL A 80 -1.42 1.29 3.52
C VAL A 80 -1.45 -0.17 3.93
N ALA A 81 -0.58 -0.56 4.86
CA ALA A 81 -0.48 -1.91 5.38
C ALA A 81 -1.21 -2.05 6.72
N GLY A 82 -1.84 -3.19 6.94
CA GLY A 82 -2.67 -3.45 8.13
C GLY A 82 -1.88 -3.63 9.42
N THR A 83 -0.57 -3.91 9.35
CA THR A 83 0.36 -4.06 10.48
C THR A 83 1.76 -3.55 10.10
N LEU A 84 2.64 -3.37 11.08
CA LEU A 84 4.04 -3.00 10.86
C LEU A 84 4.80 -4.08 10.07
N ALA A 85 4.62 -5.37 10.41
CA ALA A 85 5.22 -6.47 9.66
C ALA A 85 4.78 -6.45 8.18
N THR A 86 3.49 -6.26 7.91
CA THR A 86 3.04 -6.13 6.51
C THR A 86 3.67 -4.93 5.81
N ALA A 87 3.81 -3.79 6.50
CA ALA A 87 4.45 -2.61 5.92
C ALA A 87 5.95 -2.83 5.63
N LEU A 88 6.67 -3.48 6.53
CA LEU A 88 8.08 -3.82 6.34
C LEU A 88 8.24 -4.84 5.20
N GLY A 89 7.39 -5.87 5.14
CA GLY A 89 7.43 -6.86 4.07
C GLY A 89 7.20 -6.25 2.69
N GLU A 90 6.34 -5.25 2.55
CA GLU A 90 6.12 -4.59 1.25
C GLU A 90 7.29 -3.66 0.84
N VAL A 91 8.11 -3.20 1.78
CA VAL A 91 9.24 -2.29 1.51
C VAL A 91 10.58 -3.03 1.39
N PHE A 92 10.77 -4.07 2.20
CA PHE A 92 12.03 -4.80 2.32
C PHE A 92 11.90 -6.29 1.99
N GLY A 93 10.71 -6.81 1.66
CA GLY A 93 10.48 -8.26 1.56
C GLY A 93 11.16 -8.96 0.39
N ASP A 94 11.64 -8.21 -0.61
CA ASP A 94 12.52 -8.73 -1.66
C ASP A 94 14.00 -8.80 -1.22
N LEU A 95 14.32 -8.27 -0.04
CA LEU A 95 15.67 -8.18 0.52
C LEU A 95 15.82 -9.18 1.66
N GLY A 96 16.98 -9.84 1.73
CA GLY A 96 17.30 -10.74 2.85
C GLY A 96 17.46 -10.01 4.19
N GLU A 97 17.77 -8.72 4.15
CA GLU A 97 17.93 -7.84 5.31
C GLU A 97 17.29 -6.47 5.07
N ALA A 98 16.52 -5.97 6.03
CA ALA A 98 15.98 -4.62 6.02
C ALA A 98 17.03 -3.61 6.51
N ALA A 99 17.74 -2.98 5.57
CA ALA A 99 18.68 -1.89 5.84
C ALA A 99 17.95 -0.56 6.09
N VAL A 100 17.78 -0.20 7.37
CA VAL A 100 17.01 0.97 7.81
C VAL A 100 17.95 2.16 8.07
N CYS A 101 17.97 3.11 7.14
CA CYS A 101 18.65 4.40 7.29
C CYS A 101 17.84 5.45 8.07
N PRO A 102 18.44 6.57 8.50
CA PRO A 102 17.76 7.62 9.26
C PRO A 102 16.63 8.35 8.52
N ARG A 103 16.44 8.13 7.22
CA ARG A 103 15.35 8.71 6.43
C ARG A 103 14.08 7.87 6.39
N PHE A 104 14.14 6.61 6.82
CA PHE A 104 12.96 5.76 6.88
C PHE A 104 12.04 6.17 8.04
N ARG A 105 10.76 6.27 7.72
CA ARG A 105 9.70 6.66 8.63
C ARG A 105 8.59 5.63 8.59
N VAL A 106 7.81 5.60 9.66
CA VAL A 106 6.53 4.90 9.69
C VAL A 106 5.45 5.82 10.24
N GLY A 107 4.33 5.92 9.53
CA GLY A 107 3.17 6.70 9.95
C GLY A 107 1.94 5.81 10.15
N LEU A 108 1.22 6.01 11.24
CA LEU A 108 -0.10 5.40 11.45
C LEU A 108 -1.16 6.28 10.78
N LEU A 109 -2.05 5.66 10.01
CA LEU A 109 -2.98 6.33 9.13
C LEU A 109 -4.43 5.95 9.47
N ARG A 110 -5.33 6.88 9.20
CA ARG A 110 -6.77 6.67 9.32
C ARG A 110 -7.54 7.37 8.22
N PRO A 111 -8.72 6.89 7.85
CA PRO A 111 -9.63 7.62 6.99
C PRO A 111 -10.25 8.79 7.77
N ARG A 112 -10.43 9.96 7.14
CA ARG A 112 -11.22 11.08 7.67
C ARG A 112 -12.72 10.79 7.58
N THR A 113 -13.11 10.14 6.49
CA THR A 113 -14.45 9.67 6.17
C THR A 113 -14.33 8.25 5.62
N GLU A 114 -15.40 7.45 5.69
CA GLU A 114 -15.37 6.09 5.16
C GLU A 114 -14.85 6.05 3.71
N ILE A 115 -13.85 5.21 3.45
CA ILE A 115 -13.30 5.01 2.10
C ILE A 115 -13.73 3.65 1.60
N VAL A 116 -14.46 3.62 0.49
CA VAL A 116 -14.92 2.39 -0.16
C VAL A 116 -13.85 1.91 -1.13
N VAL A 117 -13.48 0.64 -1.04
CA VAL A 117 -12.51 0.01 -1.94
C VAL A 117 -13.07 -1.30 -2.46
N LEU A 118 -12.58 -1.75 -3.61
CA LEU A 118 -12.91 -3.07 -4.12
C LEU A 118 -12.25 -4.14 -3.25
N ASP A 119 -13.04 -5.11 -2.81
CA ASP A 119 -12.54 -6.27 -2.08
C ASP A 119 -11.97 -7.29 -3.06
N LEU A 120 -10.65 -7.48 -3.04
CA LEU A 120 -9.97 -8.58 -3.72
C LEU A 120 -9.54 -9.67 -2.74
N ARG A 121 -9.63 -9.40 -1.42
CA ARG A 121 -9.06 -10.23 -0.37
C ARG A 121 -9.99 -11.36 0.03
N SER A 122 -11.28 -11.10 0.16
CA SER A 122 -12.23 -12.14 0.54
C SER A 122 -12.29 -13.26 -0.49
N GLU A 123 -12.59 -14.46 -0.02
CA GLU A 123 -12.74 -15.64 -0.87
C GLU A 123 -13.72 -15.38 -2.02
N GLY A 124 -13.29 -15.74 -3.24
CA GLY A 124 -14.05 -15.55 -4.47
C GLY A 124 -14.23 -14.09 -4.92
N ALA A 125 -13.74 -13.09 -4.18
CA ALA A 125 -14.04 -11.68 -4.47
C ALA A 125 -13.42 -11.22 -5.80
N ALA A 126 -12.17 -11.59 -6.08
CA ALA A 126 -11.52 -11.33 -7.37
C ALA A 126 -12.24 -12.02 -8.55
N MET A 127 -12.76 -13.23 -8.35
CA MET A 127 -13.48 -13.98 -9.39
C MET A 127 -14.79 -13.30 -9.80
N ARG A 128 -15.40 -12.50 -8.92
CA ARG A 128 -16.64 -11.79 -9.26
C ARG A 128 -16.45 -10.74 -10.36
N ILE A 129 -15.23 -10.21 -10.49
CA ILE A 129 -14.85 -9.30 -11.59
C ILE A 129 -14.15 -10.04 -12.74
N GLY A 130 -14.20 -11.38 -12.77
CA GLY A 130 -13.56 -12.21 -13.79
C GLY A 130 -12.05 -12.39 -13.62
N ALA A 131 -11.47 -12.00 -12.48
CA ALA A 131 -10.04 -12.17 -12.21
C ALA A 131 -9.74 -13.52 -11.52
N LEU A 132 -8.48 -13.94 -11.58
CA LEU A 132 -7.99 -15.06 -10.77
C LEU A 132 -7.87 -14.65 -9.29
N PRO A 133 -8.08 -15.55 -8.30
CA PRO A 133 -7.88 -15.24 -6.88
C PRO A 133 -6.48 -14.68 -6.57
N SER A 134 -5.48 -15.15 -7.30
CA SER A 134 -4.09 -14.69 -7.26
C SER A 134 -3.91 -13.24 -7.71
N LEU A 135 -4.92 -12.55 -8.29
CA LEU A 135 -4.84 -11.10 -8.47
C LEU A 135 -4.61 -10.39 -7.13
N ALA A 136 -5.09 -10.95 -6.02
CA ALA A 136 -4.92 -10.41 -4.67
C ALA A 136 -3.52 -10.68 -4.09
N THR A 137 -2.91 -11.84 -4.37
CA THR A 137 -1.71 -12.34 -3.67
C THR A 137 -0.48 -12.57 -4.57
N GLY A 138 -0.69 -12.77 -5.86
CA GLY A 138 0.27 -13.37 -6.78
C GLY A 138 1.34 -12.42 -7.31
N ALA A 139 2.53 -12.97 -7.49
CA ALA A 139 3.66 -12.33 -8.16
C ALA A 139 3.45 -12.36 -9.69
N TYR A 140 2.58 -11.47 -10.18
CA TYR A 140 2.33 -11.29 -11.61
C TYR A 140 3.19 -10.16 -12.20
N PRO A 141 3.41 -10.17 -13.53
CA PRO A 141 4.03 -9.04 -14.20
C PRO A 141 3.31 -7.73 -13.86
N ARG A 142 4.08 -6.68 -13.51
CA ARG A 142 3.53 -5.38 -13.08
C ARG A 142 2.58 -4.78 -14.12
N VAL A 143 2.92 -4.91 -15.40
CA VAL A 143 2.07 -4.48 -16.52
C VAL A 143 0.65 -5.05 -16.44
N ARG A 144 0.50 -6.33 -16.09
CA ARG A 144 -0.80 -7.00 -15.99
C ARG A 144 -1.58 -6.51 -14.77
N THR A 145 -0.96 -6.48 -13.61
CA THR A 145 -1.64 -6.04 -12.37
C THR A 145 -2.05 -4.56 -12.43
N GLN A 146 -1.24 -3.72 -13.07
CA GLN A 146 -1.56 -2.31 -13.33
C GLN A 146 -2.68 -2.15 -14.37
N ALA A 147 -2.77 -3.02 -15.38
CA ALA A 147 -3.90 -3.04 -16.31
C ALA A 147 -5.22 -3.36 -15.59
N TRP A 148 -5.21 -4.32 -14.68
CA TRP A 148 -6.35 -4.60 -13.81
C TRP A 148 -6.68 -3.43 -12.89
N ALA A 149 -5.69 -2.77 -12.28
CA ALA A 149 -5.90 -1.59 -11.44
C ALA A 149 -6.59 -0.45 -12.22
N ARG A 150 -6.13 -0.16 -13.44
CA ARG A 150 -6.79 0.81 -14.33
C ARG A 150 -8.22 0.40 -14.69
N ALA A 151 -8.44 -0.86 -15.07
CA ALA A 151 -9.78 -1.32 -15.41
C ALA A 151 -10.75 -1.23 -14.23
N ILE A 152 -10.31 -1.55 -13.00
CA ILE A 152 -11.15 -1.39 -11.80
C ILE A 152 -11.47 0.10 -11.55
N TYR A 153 -10.46 0.96 -11.66
CA TYR A 153 -10.63 2.41 -11.48
C TYR A 153 -11.59 3.01 -12.52
N GLU A 154 -11.51 2.59 -13.77
CA GLU A 154 -12.31 3.15 -14.87
C GLU A 154 -13.72 2.56 -14.95
N ASP A 155 -13.86 1.24 -14.81
CA ASP A 155 -15.14 0.55 -14.98
C ASP A 155 -16.01 0.57 -13.72
N GLN A 156 -15.41 0.86 -12.55
CA GLN A 156 -16.11 0.95 -11.26
C GLN A 156 -17.04 -0.26 -11.02
N PRO A 157 -16.50 -1.49 -10.93
CA PRO A 157 -17.28 -2.72 -11.08
C PRO A 157 -18.29 -3.03 -9.96
N ALA A 158 -18.38 -2.17 -8.94
CA ALA A 158 -19.27 -2.34 -7.81
C ALA A 158 -20.40 -1.31 -7.83
N ARG A 159 -21.47 -1.56 -7.06
CA ARG A 159 -22.62 -0.64 -6.95
C ARG A 159 -22.30 0.71 -6.30
N ARG A 160 -21.18 0.82 -5.60
CA ARG A 160 -20.70 2.04 -4.96
C ARG A 160 -19.35 2.39 -5.60
N PRO A 161 -19.06 3.68 -5.82
CA PRO A 161 -17.74 4.11 -6.28
C PRO A 161 -16.65 3.56 -5.36
N VAL A 162 -15.63 2.95 -5.97
CA VAL A 162 -14.45 2.40 -5.29
C VAL A 162 -13.25 3.31 -5.53
N HIS A 163 -12.53 3.58 -4.46
CA HIS A 163 -11.36 4.47 -4.44
C HIS A 163 -10.08 3.69 -4.13
N GLY A 164 -9.96 2.49 -4.68
CA GLY A 164 -8.84 1.60 -4.39
C GLY A 164 -9.24 0.13 -4.31
N VAL A 165 -8.28 -0.67 -3.83
CA VAL A 165 -8.44 -2.11 -3.60
C VAL A 165 -7.99 -2.51 -2.20
N TYR A 166 -8.71 -3.46 -1.61
CA TYR A 166 -8.34 -4.20 -0.41
C TYR A 166 -7.82 -5.57 -0.79
N TYR A 167 -6.56 -5.86 -0.47
CA TYR A 167 -5.84 -7.01 -1.01
C TYR A 167 -4.92 -7.67 0.05
N HIS A 168 -4.29 -8.78 -0.35
CA HIS A 168 -3.27 -9.46 0.43
C HIS A 168 -1.87 -8.98 0.04
N ALA A 169 -1.11 -8.50 1.00
CA ALA A 169 0.30 -8.17 0.82
C ALA A 169 1.09 -9.40 0.34
N ALA A 170 2.01 -9.22 -0.61
CA ALA A 170 2.68 -10.33 -1.28
C ALA A 170 3.61 -11.10 -0.33
N HIS A 171 4.30 -10.38 0.56
CA HIS A 171 5.34 -10.97 1.42
C HIS A 171 4.84 -11.51 2.76
N SER A 172 3.72 -10.99 3.26
CA SER A 172 3.20 -11.35 4.60
C SER A 172 1.82 -12.01 4.56
N ASN A 173 1.17 -12.05 3.39
CA ASN A 173 -0.25 -12.36 3.23
C ASN A 173 -1.17 -11.47 4.11
N GLY A 174 -0.61 -10.39 4.66
CA GLY A 174 -1.30 -9.47 5.55
C GLY A 174 -2.29 -8.58 4.82
N ARG A 175 -3.09 -7.86 5.58
CA ARG A 175 -4.11 -6.94 5.06
C ARG A 175 -3.42 -5.71 4.47
N ALA A 176 -3.75 -5.31 3.25
CA ALA A 176 -3.22 -4.10 2.64
C ALA A 176 -4.29 -3.37 1.82
N LEU A 177 -4.10 -2.06 1.66
CA LEU A 177 -4.92 -1.17 0.86
C LEU A 177 -4.03 -0.46 -0.16
N ALA A 178 -4.50 -0.39 -1.40
CA ALA A 178 -4.02 0.60 -2.37
C ALA A 178 -5.16 1.57 -2.59
N LEU A 179 -4.98 2.82 -2.16
CA LEU A 179 -5.99 3.88 -2.22
C LEU A 179 -5.69 4.78 -3.41
N TRP A 180 -6.72 5.12 -4.19
CA TRP A 180 -6.61 5.87 -5.43
C TRP A 180 -7.35 7.19 -5.31
N ASP A 181 -6.64 8.29 -5.56
CA ASP A 181 -7.17 9.66 -5.61
C ASP A 181 -7.94 10.04 -4.34
N THR A 182 -7.47 9.55 -3.18
CA THR A 182 -8.06 9.85 -1.86
C THR A 182 -7.29 10.93 -1.10
N ASP A 183 -6.64 11.84 -1.84
CA ASP A 183 -5.96 13.00 -1.27
C ASP A 183 -6.92 13.81 -0.39
N GLY A 184 -6.44 14.19 0.80
CA GLY A 184 -7.26 14.87 1.80
C GLY A 184 -8.23 13.97 2.58
N ALA A 185 -8.60 12.78 2.09
CA ALA A 185 -9.49 11.85 2.78
C ALA A 185 -8.76 10.93 3.79
N VAL A 186 -7.43 10.93 3.80
CA VAL A 186 -6.59 10.19 4.76
C VAL A 186 -5.87 11.18 5.68
N ASP A 187 -5.77 10.84 6.97
CA ASP A 187 -5.03 11.62 7.97
C ASP A 187 -4.12 10.72 8.80
N HIS A 188 -3.18 11.35 9.48
CA HIS A 188 -2.41 10.70 10.53
C HIS A 188 -3.31 10.35 11.71
N VAL A 189 -3.05 9.21 12.33
CA VAL A 189 -3.52 8.95 13.68
C VAL A 189 -2.84 9.94 14.62
N ARG A 190 -3.60 10.47 15.58
CA ARG A 190 -3.11 11.43 16.55
C ARG A 190 -3.34 10.93 17.97
N THR A 191 -2.42 11.25 18.86
CA THR A 191 -2.61 11.05 20.30
C THR A 191 -3.69 11.99 20.85
N ARG A 192 -4.09 11.80 22.11
CA ARG A 192 -4.94 12.77 22.82
C ARG A 192 -4.34 14.17 22.85
N ALA A 193 -3.00 14.28 22.88
CA ALA A 193 -2.26 15.54 22.79
C ALA A 193 -2.14 16.08 21.35
N ARG A 194 -2.92 15.55 20.39
CA ARG A 194 -2.96 15.93 18.97
C ARG A 194 -1.65 15.73 18.19
N GLN A 195 -0.67 15.07 18.78
CA GLN A 195 0.60 14.74 18.13
C GLN A 195 0.39 13.65 17.08
N ARG A 196 0.96 13.84 15.89
CA ARG A 196 0.91 12.84 14.81
C ARG A 196 1.69 11.60 15.23
N GLN A 197 1.16 10.43 14.92
CA GLN A 197 1.82 9.15 15.15
C GLN A 197 2.70 8.80 13.94
N VAL A 198 3.77 9.57 13.78
CA VAL A 198 4.83 9.36 12.78
C VAL A 198 6.15 9.25 13.50
N PHE A 199 6.94 8.23 13.15
CA PHE A 199 8.17 7.92 13.84
C PHE A 199 9.30 7.60 12.87
N ALA A 200 10.55 7.91 13.25
CA ALA A 200 11.70 7.34 12.60
C ALA A 200 11.76 5.84 12.90
N LEU A 201 11.95 5.00 11.88
CA LEU A 201 12.02 3.56 12.08
C LEU A 201 13.21 3.17 12.96
N ALA A 202 14.34 3.87 12.81
CA ALA A 202 15.54 3.67 13.61
C ALA A 202 15.44 4.21 15.05
N ASP A 203 14.39 4.95 15.41
CA ASP A 203 14.20 5.52 16.75
C ASP A 203 14.27 4.42 17.83
N ALA A 204 14.93 4.70 18.95
CA ALA A 204 15.14 3.73 20.02
C ALA A 204 13.84 3.17 20.60
N ALA A 205 12.77 3.97 20.66
CA ALA A 205 11.47 3.54 21.15
C ALA A 205 10.69 2.68 20.15
N ILE A 206 11.02 2.78 18.85
CA ILE A 206 10.34 2.05 17.77
C ILE A 206 11.11 0.80 17.37
N TRP A 207 12.43 0.83 17.41
CA TRP A 207 13.31 -0.22 16.92
C TRP A 207 13.00 -1.63 17.44
N PRO A 208 12.68 -1.85 18.74
CA PRO A 208 12.27 -3.19 19.19
C PRO A 208 11.06 -3.74 18.44
N ARG A 209 10.11 -2.88 18.05
CA ARG A 209 8.94 -3.27 17.24
C ARG A 209 9.32 -3.59 15.80
N VAL A 210 10.31 -2.89 15.24
CA VAL A 210 10.87 -3.19 13.91
C VAL A 210 11.51 -4.58 13.91
N LEU A 211 12.31 -4.90 14.93
CA LEU A 211 12.95 -6.21 15.06
C LEU A 211 11.93 -7.35 15.18
N VAL A 212 10.89 -7.19 16.01
CA VAL A 212 9.81 -8.18 16.12
C VAL A 212 9.10 -8.35 14.78
N ALA A 213 8.75 -7.25 14.11
CA ALA A 213 8.07 -7.28 12.83
C ALA A 213 8.93 -7.88 11.69
N ALA A 214 10.26 -7.69 11.72
CA ALA A 214 11.19 -8.33 10.80
C ALA A 214 11.29 -9.84 11.08
N ALA A 215 11.37 -10.25 12.34
CA ALA A 215 11.39 -11.66 12.72
C ALA A 215 10.11 -12.40 12.29
N GLU A 216 8.93 -11.76 12.37
CA GLU A 216 7.66 -12.31 11.86
C GLU A 216 7.69 -12.62 10.35
N LEU A 217 8.54 -11.91 9.59
CA LEU A 217 8.74 -12.11 8.15
C LEU A 217 9.93 -13.03 7.85
N ALA A 218 10.56 -13.62 8.87
CA ALA A 218 11.81 -14.37 8.74
C ALA A 218 12.95 -13.56 8.08
N THR A 219 13.03 -12.24 8.34
CA THR A 219 14.13 -11.36 7.91
C THR A 219 14.81 -10.70 9.12
N THR A 220 16.01 -10.17 8.90
CA THR A 220 16.72 -9.31 9.87
C THR A 220 16.48 -7.84 9.54
N ALA A 221 16.65 -6.98 10.54
CA ALA A 221 16.70 -5.53 10.33
C ALA A 221 17.96 -4.96 10.95
N ALA A 222 18.68 -4.16 10.17
CA ALA A 222 19.91 -3.50 10.58
C ALA A 222 19.75 -1.98 10.42
N ARG A 223 20.34 -1.24 11.37
CA ARG A 223 20.48 0.21 11.21
C ARG A 223 21.72 0.47 10.36
N VAL A 224 21.56 1.32 9.36
CA VAL A 224 22.65 1.73 8.45
C VAL A 224 22.69 3.25 8.37
N ASP A 225 23.81 3.84 8.01
CA ASP A 225 23.91 5.30 7.88
C ASP A 225 23.22 5.80 6.59
N SER A 226 23.36 5.04 5.51
CA SER A 226 22.71 5.30 4.22
C SER A 226 22.19 4.01 3.58
N CYS A 227 21.26 4.14 2.65
CA CYS A 227 20.74 3.03 1.85
C CYS A 227 20.63 3.48 0.38
N PRO A 228 20.43 2.56 -0.59
CA PRO A 228 20.34 2.92 -2.00
C PRO A 228 19.30 4.00 -2.35
N LEU A 229 18.22 4.12 -1.55
CA LEU A 229 17.20 5.17 -1.74
C LEU A 229 17.68 6.57 -1.32
N CYS A 230 18.71 6.67 -0.47
CA CYS A 230 19.35 7.95 -0.14
C CYS A 230 20.04 8.55 -1.36
N ASP A 231 20.67 7.71 -2.18
CA ASP A 231 21.47 8.15 -3.33
C ASP A 231 20.58 8.58 -4.50
N ILE A 232 19.42 7.94 -4.66
CA ILE A 232 18.42 8.27 -5.69
C ILE A 232 17.65 9.55 -5.33
N SER A 233 17.47 9.85 -4.05
CA SER A 233 16.71 11.02 -3.58
C SER A 233 17.51 12.34 -3.60
N ALA A 234 18.76 12.32 -4.04
CA ALA A 234 19.63 13.48 -4.17
C ALA A 234 19.51 14.20 -5.53
N THR A 235 18.70 13.65 -6.44
CA THR A 235 18.30 14.23 -7.74
C THR A 235 16.83 14.59 -7.72
#